data_AF-Q8BMW5-F1
#
_entry.id   AF-Q8BMW5-F1
#
_cell.length_a   1.000
_cell.length_b   1.000
_cell.length_c   1.000
_cell.angle_alpha   90.00
_cell.angle_beta   90.00
_cell.angle_gamma   90.00
#
_symmetry.space_group_name_H-M   'P 1'
#
loop_
_entity.id
_entity.type
_entity.pdbx_description
1 polymer ?
#
loop_
_entity_poly.entity_id
_entity_poly.type
_entity_poly.pdbx_seq_one_letter_code
_entity_poly.pdbx_strand_id
1 'polypeptide(L)'
;MTCTENGWSPPPKCIRITDYCVNPPHVPNATIVTMPMAKYPSGEKIHYECHKPFELFGKVEVMCQNGMWTEPPRCKDPTGKCGPPPPIDNGDITSLSLPVYASLSSVEYQCQKYYLLKGSKTITCRNGTWSEPPTCL
;
A
#
# COMPACT_ATOMS: atom_id res chain seq x y z
N MET A 1 19.51 27.69 -21.99
CA MET A 1 19.17 27.45 -23.41
C MET A 1 18.76 28.77 -24.00
N THR A 2 19.36 29.18 -25.10
CA THR A 2 19.08 30.50 -25.70
C THR A 2 18.83 30.30 -27.18
N CYS A 3 17.74 30.89 -27.69
CA CYS A 3 17.48 30.92 -29.12
C CYS A 3 18.36 32.02 -29.74
N THR A 4 19.28 31.63 -30.61
CA THR A 4 20.15 32.54 -31.37
C THR A 4 19.76 32.51 -32.85
N GLU A 5 20.30 33.43 -33.66
CA GLU A 5 20.08 33.44 -35.11
C GLU A 5 20.48 32.13 -35.80
N ASN A 6 21.41 31.38 -35.20
CA ASN A 6 21.88 30.07 -35.69
C ASN A 6 21.17 28.88 -35.01
N GLY A 7 20.07 29.14 -34.30
CA GLY A 7 19.31 28.13 -33.56
C GLY A 7 19.63 28.09 -32.07
N TRP A 8 19.25 27.01 -31.40
CA TRP A 8 19.40 26.84 -29.96
C TRP A 8 20.85 26.56 -29.56
N SER A 9 21.39 27.35 -28.63
CA SER A 9 22.69 27.11 -28.02
C SER A 9 22.56 26.89 -26.50
N PRO A 10 23.06 25.76 -25.96
CA PRO A 10 23.54 24.57 -26.70
C PRO A 10 22.42 23.86 -27.47
N PRO A 11 22.74 23.04 -28.49
CA PRO A 11 21.74 22.29 -29.25
C PRO A 11 20.93 21.36 -28.33
N PRO A 12 19.59 21.34 -28.43
CA PRO A 12 18.77 20.44 -27.64
C PRO A 12 19.10 19.00 -28.00
N LYS A 13 19.30 18.16 -26.98
CA LYS A 13 19.51 16.73 -27.15
C LYS A 13 18.17 16.01 -27.13
N CYS A 14 17.83 15.35 -28.24
CA CYS A 14 16.70 14.42 -28.29
C CYS A 14 17.14 13.09 -27.68
N ILE A 15 16.63 12.76 -26.50
CA ILE A 15 16.85 11.45 -25.86
C ILE A 15 15.66 10.56 -26.21
N ARG A 16 15.92 9.38 -26.78
CA ARG A 16 14.87 8.40 -27.02
C ARG A 16 14.57 7.67 -25.72
N ILE A 17 13.35 7.83 -25.20
CA ILE A 17 12.85 7.01 -24.10
C ILE A 17 12.53 5.62 -24.65
N THR A 18 13.32 4.61 -24.27
CA THR A 18 13.09 3.21 -24.63
C THR A 18 12.22 2.50 -23.61
N ASP A 19 12.16 3.03 -22.39
CA ASP A 19 11.55 2.37 -21.26
C ASP A 19 10.16 2.96 -21.04
N TYR A 20 9.16 2.19 -21.45
CA TYR A 20 7.76 2.55 -21.28
C TYR A 20 7.00 1.36 -20.75
N CYS A 21 6.00 1.64 -19.94
CA CYS A 21 5.04 0.66 -19.49
C CYS A 21 3.85 0.66 -20.45
N VAL A 22 3.21 -0.49 -20.52
CA VAL A 22 1.91 -0.69 -21.17
C VAL A 22 1.01 -1.40 -20.18
N ASN A 23 -0.29 -1.42 -20.43
CA ASN A 23 -1.27 -2.17 -19.64
C ASN A 23 -1.10 -1.97 -18.12
N PRO A 24 -1.59 -0.85 -17.56
CA PRO A 24 -1.64 -0.63 -16.12
C PRO A 24 -2.09 -1.86 -15.32
N PRO A 25 -1.57 -2.08 -14.10
CA PRO A 25 -1.97 -3.21 -13.27
C PRO A 25 -3.48 -3.22 -13.02
N HIS A 26 -4.11 -4.39 -13.08
CA HIS A 26 -5.52 -4.50 -12.72
C HIS A 26 -5.67 -4.46 -11.19
N VAL A 27 -6.46 -3.51 -10.69
CA VAL A 27 -6.82 -3.40 -9.27
C VAL A 27 -8.31 -3.69 -9.12
N PRO A 28 -8.71 -4.78 -8.43
CA PRO A 28 -10.12 -5.09 -8.20
C PRO A 28 -10.84 -3.97 -7.46
N ASN A 29 -12.10 -3.71 -7.82
CA ASN A 29 -12.93 -2.64 -7.25
C ASN A 29 -12.32 -1.24 -7.37
N ALA A 30 -11.53 -0.99 -8.41
CA ALA A 30 -10.95 0.32 -8.69
C ALA A 30 -11.09 0.73 -10.16
N THR A 31 -11.04 2.03 -10.39
CA THR A 31 -10.90 2.65 -11.71
C THR A 31 -9.65 3.51 -11.78
N ILE A 32 -9.06 3.60 -12.96
CA ILE A 32 -7.98 4.55 -13.22
C ILE A 32 -8.62 5.89 -13.59
N VAL A 33 -8.26 6.95 -12.86
CA VAL A 33 -8.83 8.30 -13.05
C VAL A 33 -7.97 9.21 -13.93
N THR A 34 -6.72 8.82 -14.19
CA THR A 34 -5.84 9.50 -15.14
C THR A 34 -6.21 9.15 -16.58
N MET A 35 -5.99 10.08 -17.52
CA MET A 35 -6.25 9.83 -18.93
C MET A 35 -5.43 8.63 -19.44
N PRO A 36 -6.05 7.66 -20.12
CA PRO A 36 -5.35 6.49 -20.61
C PRO A 36 -4.39 6.86 -21.75
N MET A 37 -3.17 6.33 -21.69
CA MET A 37 -2.17 6.43 -22.73
C MET A 37 -1.89 5.04 -23.32
N ALA A 38 -1.51 4.99 -24.60
CA ALA A 38 -1.07 3.74 -25.23
C ALA A 38 0.28 3.25 -24.68
N LYS A 39 1.15 4.17 -24.28
CA LYS A 39 2.47 3.92 -23.69
C LYS A 39 2.75 4.97 -22.61
N TYR A 40 3.26 4.53 -21.48
CA TYR A 40 3.59 5.37 -20.33
C TYR A 40 5.12 5.45 -20.20
N PRO A 41 5.76 6.57 -20.53
CA PRO A 41 7.20 6.74 -20.38
C PRO A 41 7.65 6.50 -18.93
N SER A 42 8.90 6.05 -18.72
CA SER A 42 9.48 5.97 -17.37
C SER A 42 9.35 7.33 -16.64
N GLY A 43 8.80 7.31 -15.43
CA GLY A 43 8.45 8.49 -14.62
C GLY A 43 6.97 8.87 -14.67
N GLU A 44 6.20 8.36 -15.64
CA GLU A 44 4.76 8.61 -15.77
C GLU A 44 3.98 7.96 -14.62
N LYS A 45 2.93 8.62 -14.15
CA LYS A 45 2.18 8.26 -12.95
C LYS A 45 0.69 8.15 -13.25
N ILE A 46 0.07 7.07 -12.78
CA ILE A 46 -1.37 6.84 -12.86
C ILE A 46 -1.97 6.79 -11.46
N HIS A 47 -3.25 7.14 -11.37
CA HIS A 47 -3.99 7.19 -10.10
C HIS A 47 -5.19 6.25 -10.17
N TYR A 48 -5.35 5.47 -9.10
CA TYR A 48 -6.50 4.61 -8.90
C TYR A 48 -7.47 5.25 -7.91
N GLU A 49 -8.76 5.12 -8.20
CA GLU A 49 -9.85 5.43 -7.28
C GLU A 49 -10.60 4.14 -6.95
N CYS A 50 -10.76 3.86 -5.65
CA CYS A 50 -11.55 2.72 -5.21
C CYS A 50 -13.05 3.02 -5.34
N HIS A 51 -13.80 2.06 -5.86
CA HIS A 51 -15.26 2.10 -5.81
C HIS A 51 -15.73 2.08 -4.36
N LYS A 52 -16.70 2.90 -4.01
CA LYS A 52 -17.33 2.81 -2.69
C LYS A 52 -18.09 1.48 -2.55
N PRO A 53 -18.12 0.85 -1.35
CA PRO A 53 -17.62 1.34 -0.07
C PRO A 53 -16.14 1.05 0.21
N PHE A 54 -15.37 0.55 -0.75
CA PHE A 54 -13.97 0.16 -0.54
C PHE A 54 -13.05 1.37 -0.32
N GLU A 55 -12.04 1.19 0.52
CA GLU A 55 -11.00 2.18 0.80
C GLU A 55 -9.66 1.78 0.18
N LEU A 56 -8.89 2.78 -0.25
CA LEU A 56 -7.58 2.61 -0.87
C LEU A 56 -6.52 2.32 0.18
N PHE A 57 -5.81 1.21 0.00
CA PHE A 57 -4.71 0.78 0.86
C PHE A 57 -3.41 0.67 0.05
N GLY A 58 -2.34 1.29 0.54
CA GLY A 58 -1.04 1.35 -0.15
C GLY A 58 -0.76 2.73 -0.75
N LYS A 59 0.12 2.80 -1.75
CA LYS A 59 0.42 4.05 -2.45
C LYS A 59 -0.69 4.35 -3.45
N VAL A 60 -1.25 5.56 -3.37
CA VAL A 60 -2.30 6.05 -4.28
C VAL A 60 -1.80 6.11 -5.73
N GLU A 61 -0.52 6.40 -5.90
CA GLU A 61 0.13 6.61 -7.18
C GLU A 61 0.92 5.37 -7.61
N VAL A 62 0.70 4.94 -8.86
CA VAL A 62 1.45 3.88 -9.51
C VAL A 62 2.29 4.48 -10.61
N MET A 63 3.60 4.25 -10.56
CA MET A 63 4.57 4.87 -11.45
C MET A 63 5.16 3.85 -12.40
N CYS A 64 5.37 4.23 -13.66
CA CYS A 64 6.20 3.46 -14.56
C CYS A 64 7.67 3.72 -14.24
N GLN A 65 8.42 2.68 -13.86
CA GLN A 65 9.84 2.74 -13.57
C GLN A 65 10.58 1.73 -14.44
N ASN A 66 11.39 2.23 -15.38
CA ASN A 66 12.24 1.42 -16.25
C ASN A 66 11.45 0.30 -16.97
N GLY A 67 10.24 0.64 -17.46
CA GLY A 67 9.36 -0.30 -18.16
C GLY A 67 8.52 -1.22 -17.28
N MET A 68 8.62 -1.10 -15.95
CA MET A 68 7.80 -1.85 -15.00
C MET A 68 6.95 -0.92 -14.13
N TRP A 69 5.71 -1.31 -13.87
CA TRP A 69 4.87 -0.59 -12.92
C TRP A 69 5.32 -0.85 -11.48
N THR A 70 5.29 0.19 -10.64
CA THR A 70 5.44 0.02 -9.19
C THR A 70 4.27 -0.76 -8.60
N GLU A 71 4.41 -1.24 -7.36
CA GLU A 71 3.34 -1.96 -6.65
C GLU A 71 2.03 -1.14 -6.63
N PRO A 72 0.91 -1.70 -7.14
CA PRO A 72 -0.38 -1.00 -7.14
C PRO A 72 -1.06 -1.00 -5.77
N PRO A 73 -1.99 -0.06 -5.51
CA PRO A 73 -2.80 -0.10 -4.30
C PRO A 73 -3.77 -1.27 -4.31
N ARG A 74 -4.40 -1.52 -3.16
CA ARG A 74 -5.50 -2.47 -2.99
C ARG A 74 -6.73 -1.75 -2.48
N CYS A 75 -7.88 -2.03 -3.07
CA CYS A 75 -9.17 -1.58 -2.54
C CYS A 75 -9.71 -2.64 -1.58
N LYS A 76 -9.86 -2.28 -0.30
CA LYS A 76 -10.32 -3.19 0.75
C LYS A 76 -11.61 -2.68 1.37
N ASP A 77 -12.45 -3.60 1.82
CA ASP A 77 -13.67 -3.26 2.53
C ASP A 77 -13.29 -2.63 3.89
N PRO A 78 -13.70 -1.39 4.20
CA PRO A 78 -13.40 -0.75 5.47
C PRO A 78 -14.08 -1.44 6.66
N THR A 79 -15.15 -2.21 6.41
CA THR A 79 -15.79 -3.07 7.41
C THR A 79 -15.07 -4.40 7.61
N GLY A 80 -13.96 -4.61 6.88
CA GLY A 80 -13.14 -5.82 6.93
C GLY A 80 -12.95 -6.29 8.36
N LYS A 81 -13.58 -7.42 8.69
CA LYS A 81 -13.53 -8.01 10.01
C LYS A 81 -12.29 -8.87 10.12
N CYS A 82 -11.57 -8.77 11.23
CA CYS A 82 -10.45 -9.66 11.49
C CYS A 82 -10.96 -10.97 12.10
N GLY A 83 -10.23 -12.06 11.85
CA GLY A 83 -10.36 -13.27 12.64
C GLY A 83 -9.73 -13.12 14.04
N PRO A 84 -9.53 -14.23 14.75
CA PRO A 84 -8.80 -14.23 16.02
C PRO A 84 -7.44 -13.54 15.91
N PRO A 85 -6.98 -12.82 16.96
CA PRO A 85 -5.64 -12.27 17.05
C PRO A 85 -4.56 -13.35 16.83
N PRO A 86 -3.42 -13.02 16.19
CA PRO A 86 -2.35 -13.98 15.99
C PRO A 86 -1.74 -14.42 17.33
N PRO A 87 -1.43 -15.71 17.55
CA PRO A 87 -0.74 -16.13 18.76
C PRO A 87 0.70 -15.57 18.79
N ILE A 88 1.22 -15.34 20.00
CA ILE A 88 2.61 -14.97 20.23
C ILE A 88 3.27 -15.97 21.19
N ASP A 89 4.57 -16.18 21.06
CA ASP A 89 5.31 -17.03 21.99
C ASP A 89 5.37 -16.37 23.37
N ASN A 90 5.19 -17.18 24.42
CA ASN A 90 5.28 -16.75 25.82
C ASN A 90 4.37 -15.57 26.20
N GLY A 91 3.23 -15.42 25.53
CA GLY A 91 2.24 -14.41 25.84
C GLY A 91 0.87 -14.78 25.29
N ASP A 92 -0.15 -14.08 25.77
CA ASP A 92 -1.53 -14.26 25.32
C ASP A 92 -2.28 -12.93 25.38
N ILE A 93 -3.44 -12.85 24.75
CA ILE A 93 -4.34 -11.71 24.88
C ILE A 93 -4.98 -11.69 26.28
N THR A 94 -5.26 -10.49 26.79
CA THR A 94 -5.89 -10.31 28.12
C THR A 94 -7.42 -10.49 28.09
N SER A 95 -8.02 -10.47 26.90
CA SER A 95 -9.45 -10.63 26.67
C SER A 95 -9.79 -12.01 26.11
N LEU A 96 -11.06 -12.41 26.18
CA LEU A 96 -11.51 -13.63 25.49
C LEU A 96 -11.33 -13.48 23.97
N SER A 97 -10.73 -14.51 23.34
CA SER A 97 -10.61 -14.58 21.89
C SER A 97 -11.99 -14.80 21.24
N LEU A 98 -12.35 -13.91 20.32
CA LEU A 98 -13.59 -14.00 19.54
C LEU A 98 -13.27 -14.54 18.14
N PRO A 99 -14.21 -15.24 17.48
CA PRO A 99 -14.01 -15.71 16.11
C PRO A 99 -13.93 -14.56 15.10
N VAL A 100 -14.50 -13.39 15.43
CA VAL A 100 -14.61 -12.24 14.53
C VAL A 100 -14.50 -10.92 15.31
N TYR A 101 -13.70 -9.99 14.80
CA TYR A 101 -13.53 -8.63 15.33
C TYR A 101 -13.87 -7.60 14.25
N ALA A 102 -14.65 -6.58 14.61
CA ALA A 102 -14.94 -5.47 13.69
C ALA A 102 -13.68 -4.65 13.38
N SER A 103 -13.63 -3.98 12.23
CA SER A 103 -12.58 -2.99 11.96
C SER A 103 -12.50 -1.95 13.09
N LEU A 104 -11.29 -1.52 13.41
CA LEU A 104 -10.91 -0.67 14.56
C LEU A 104 -11.02 -1.31 15.95
N SER A 105 -11.47 -2.56 16.06
CA SER A 105 -11.41 -3.31 17.32
C SER A 105 -9.96 -3.51 17.74
N SER A 106 -9.68 -3.46 19.04
CA SER A 106 -8.32 -3.63 19.57
C SER A 106 -8.28 -4.65 20.69
N VAL A 107 -7.18 -5.37 20.80
CA VAL A 107 -6.90 -6.32 21.89
C VAL A 107 -5.52 -6.05 22.47
N GLU A 108 -5.33 -6.41 23.72
CA GLU A 108 -4.06 -6.24 24.43
C GLU A 108 -3.41 -7.60 24.69
N TYR A 109 -2.10 -7.68 24.50
CA TYR A 109 -1.29 -8.83 24.89
C TYR A 109 -0.64 -8.62 26.25
N GLN A 110 -0.39 -9.74 26.92
CA GLN A 110 0.40 -9.83 28.13
C GLN A 110 1.39 -10.97 27.99
N CYS A 111 2.66 -10.69 28.28
CA CYS A 111 3.67 -11.73 28.37
C CYS A 111 3.53 -12.53 29.67
N GLN A 112 3.88 -13.80 29.60
CA GLN A 112 3.97 -14.70 30.75
C GLN A 112 4.99 -14.19 31.78
N LYS A 113 4.95 -14.76 32.98
CA LYS A 113 5.87 -14.40 34.05
C LYS A 113 7.32 -14.57 33.58
N TYR A 114 8.15 -13.57 33.90
CA TYR A 114 9.57 -13.48 33.56
C TYR A 114 9.93 -13.11 32.11
N TYR A 115 8.94 -12.88 31.24
CA TYR A 115 9.17 -12.37 29.89
C TYR A 115 8.89 -10.86 29.80
N LEU A 116 9.70 -10.15 29.03
CA LEU A 116 9.54 -8.72 28.79
C LEU A 116 8.82 -8.47 27.46
N LEU A 117 7.79 -7.63 27.48
CA LEU A 117 7.07 -7.21 26.28
C LEU A 117 7.88 -6.20 25.48
N LYS A 118 8.15 -6.53 24.21
CA LYS A 118 8.78 -5.65 23.22
C LYS A 118 7.82 -5.36 22.07
N GLY A 119 7.57 -4.07 21.84
CA GLY A 119 6.64 -3.59 20.82
C GLY A 119 5.37 -3.00 21.43
N SER A 120 4.30 -2.89 20.64
CA SER A 120 3.01 -2.39 21.10
C SER A 120 2.25 -3.48 21.86
N LYS A 121 1.89 -3.20 23.12
CA LYS A 121 0.99 -4.06 23.92
C LYS A 121 -0.36 -4.30 23.21
N THR A 122 -0.84 -3.29 22.49
CA THR A 122 -2.16 -3.30 21.86
C THR A 122 -2.01 -3.49 20.35
N ILE A 123 -2.82 -4.39 19.78
CA ILE A 123 -3.00 -4.48 18.33
C ILE A 123 -4.41 -4.04 17.95
N THR A 124 -4.54 -3.50 16.74
CA THR A 124 -5.81 -3.02 16.20
C THR A 124 -6.12 -3.72 14.89
N CYS A 125 -7.35 -4.21 14.76
CA CYS A 125 -7.88 -4.70 13.50
C CYS A 125 -8.11 -3.51 12.57
N ARG A 126 -7.49 -3.52 11.40
CA ARG A 126 -7.75 -2.52 10.36
C ARG A 126 -8.03 -3.22 9.06
N ASN A 127 -9.26 -3.10 8.58
CA ASN A 127 -9.70 -3.58 7.28
C ASN A 127 -9.34 -5.07 7.05
N GLY A 128 -9.67 -5.90 8.05
CA GLY A 128 -9.46 -7.35 8.03
C GLY A 128 -8.04 -7.81 8.32
N THR A 129 -7.13 -6.92 8.71
CA THR A 129 -5.75 -7.27 9.08
C THR A 129 -5.39 -6.70 10.45
N TRP A 130 -4.82 -7.52 11.33
CA TRP A 130 -4.28 -7.08 12.61
C TRP A 130 -2.98 -6.30 12.41
N SER A 131 -2.76 -5.24 13.21
CA SER A 131 -1.45 -4.61 13.30
C SER A 131 -0.40 -5.56 13.90
N GLU A 132 0.87 -5.24 13.73
CA GLU A 132 2.00 -6.07 14.20
C GLU A 132 1.89 -6.38 15.70
N PRO A 133 1.90 -7.68 16.10
CA PRO A 133 1.83 -8.07 17.50
C PRO A 133 3.17 -7.86 18.22
N PRO A 134 3.16 -7.71 19.56
CA PRO A 134 4.39 -7.62 20.33
C PRO A 134 5.13 -8.95 20.37
N THR A 135 6.38 -8.90 20.81
CA THR A 135 7.21 -10.08 21.11
C THR A 135 7.50 -10.15 22.60
N CYS A 136 7.56 -11.35 23.16
CA CYS A 136 7.94 -11.59 24.55
C CYS A 136 9.35 -12.19 24.59
N LEU A 137 10.29 -11.53 25.28
CA LEU A 137 11.71 -11.86 25.35
C LEU A 137 12.15 -12.33 26.74
#